data_AF-A0A243RTZ8-F1
#
_entry.id   AF-A0A243RTZ8-F1
#
_cell.length_a   1.000
_cell.length_b   1.000
_cell.length_c   1.000
_cell.angle_alpha   90.00
_cell.angle_beta   90.00
_cell.angle_gamma   90.00
#
_symmetry.space_group_name_H-M   'P 1'
#
loop_
_entity.id
_entity.type
_entity.pdbx_description
1 polymer ?
#
loop_
_entity_poly.entity_id
_entity_poly.type
_entity_poly.pdbx_seq_one_letter_code
_entity_poly.pdbx_strand_id
1 'polypeptide(L)'
;MTSSLPLLAGAALVAGLLGAPQTGATTTEHGRWAVSASRPQPAAKARPAAKTAVVADRDDVVERVAARGTPDQRHVLDYWTPRRMAAAVPIDLLGTAAGMFGKPAVPLRQRGARTAGTRWNAGGSVTRTTGRVFLTLGGLDFVCSASSVRSTNKDLVVTAGHCVKDGTGAWADNWTFVPGYDQGRRPYGQFTARRMFVAGPWSRSADDSYDIGMVALNHRGGRHLGEVVGGQGIAFGAARGRQTHGFGFPAEPPYNGEHLVYCAGPVRDDPHGQTDDQGMRCDMTAGSSGGPWLSGFDVATGRGTITSVSSFKYSDDRGTMYGPYFGDVARELYATAERS
;
A
#
# COMPACT_ATOMS: atom_id res chain seq x y z
N MET A 1 27.76 34.13 30.25
CA MET A 1 26.59 35.00 30.05
C MET A 1 25.35 34.12 30.20
N THR A 2 25.04 33.60 31.40
CA THR A 2 24.14 34.18 32.42
C THR A 2 22.78 34.63 31.86
N SER A 3 21.80 33.76 32.07
CA SER A 3 20.46 34.02 32.62
C SER A 3 19.48 34.94 31.88
N SER A 4 18.26 34.44 31.65
CA SER A 4 17.07 34.82 32.43
C SER A 4 15.78 34.76 31.59
N LEU A 5 14.82 33.94 32.02
CA LEU A 5 13.39 34.21 31.84
C LEU A 5 12.98 35.39 32.74
N PRO A 6 11.85 36.06 32.42
CA PRO A 6 10.74 35.99 33.38
C PRO A 6 9.34 35.87 32.77
N LEU A 7 8.43 35.62 33.71
CA LEU A 7 7.01 35.27 33.69
C LEU A 7 6.03 36.47 33.60
N LEU A 8 4.76 36.11 33.29
CA LEU A 8 3.47 36.65 33.78
C LEU A 8 2.92 38.01 33.30
N ALA A 9 1.70 37.99 32.75
CA ALA A 9 0.51 38.64 33.35
C ALA A 9 -0.78 38.24 32.60
N GLY A 10 -1.83 37.92 33.35
CA GLY A 10 -3.22 37.78 32.87
C GLY A 10 -4.15 38.76 33.59
N ALA A 11 -5.34 38.99 33.01
CA ALA A 11 -6.62 39.53 33.54
C ALA A 11 -7.39 40.16 32.35
N ALA A 12 -8.72 40.21 32.22
CA ALA A 12 -9.85 39.99 33.13
C ALA A 12 -11.14 39.63 32.34
N LEU A 13 -12.09 38.97 33.03
CA LEU A 13 -13.51 38.83 32.65
C LEU A 13 -14.26 40.17 32.80
N VAL A 14 -15.28 40.40 31.97
CA VAL A 14 -16.50 41.16 32.36
C VAL A 14 -17.73 40.47 31.80
N ALA A 15 -18.67 40.13 32.70
CA ALA A 15 -20.02 39.67 32.42
C ALA A 15 -20.99 40.86 32.41
N GLY A 16 -22.04 40.80 31.59
CA GLY A 16 -23.16 41.74 31.57
C GLY A 16 -24.46 41.01 31.24
N LEU A 17 -25.40 41.04 32.18
CA LEU A 17 -26.65 40.30 32.25
C LEU A 17 -27.86 41.24 32.06
N LEU A 18 -28.94 40.67 31.51
CA LEU A 18 -30.37 40.93 31.76
C LEU A 18 -31.09 42.13 31.10
N GLY A 19 -32.26 41.80 30.53
CA GLY A 19 -33.34 42.75 30.23
C GLY A 19 -34.45 42.20 29.32
N ALA A 20 -35.43 41.51 29.90
CA ALA A 20 -36.84 41.46 29.42
C ALA A 20 -37.67 42.24 30.48
N PRO A 21 -38.97 42.64 30.32
CA PRO A 21 -40.07 41.84 29.75
C PRO A 21 -41.30 42.62 29.14
N GLN A 22 -42.37 41.85 28.85
CA GLN A 22 -43.83 42.14 28.94
C GLN A 22 -44.67 42.46 27.68
N THR A 23 -45.43 41.42 27.28
CA THR A 23 -46.90 41.27 27.13
C THR A 23 -47.83 42.45 26.79
N GLY A 24 -48.76 42.18 25.87
CA GLY A 24 -50.07 42.87 25.76
C GLY A 24 -50.91 42.35 24.59
N ALA A 25 -52.08 41.80 24.88
CA ALA A 25 -53.01 41.15 23.95
C ALA A 25 -54.04 42.13 23.33
N THR A 26 -54.73 41.72 22.26
CA THR A 26 -56.17 41.97 22.03
C THR A 26 -56.73 41.13 20.87
N THR A 27 -58.01 40.80 21.01
CA THR A 27 -58.96 39.96 20.27
C THR A 27 -59.50 40.67 18.99
N THR A 28 -60.32 40.17 18.04
CA THR A 28 -61.36 39.11 17.96
C THR A 28 -61.87 38.97 16.49
N GLU A 29 -62.60 37.87 16.19
CA GLU A 29 -63.69 37.68 15.17
C GLU A 29 -63.33 37.41 13.68
N HIS A 30 -63.98 36.54 12.87
CA HIS A 30 -65.14 35.62 12.92
C HIS A 30 -64.96 34.57 11.79
N GLY A 31 -65.53 33.35 11.88
CA GLY A 31 -65.74 32.51 10.68
C GLY A 31 -65.99 31.02 10.92
N ARG A 32 -67.19 30.54 10.57
CA ARG A 32 -67.77 29.22 10.85
C ARG A 32 -67.07 28.01 10.18
N TRP A 33 -66.98 26.93 10.96
CA TRP A 33 -67.22 25.51 10.68
C TRP A 33 -67.03 24.93 9.26
N ALA A 34 -66.01 24.08 9.12
CA ALA A 34 -66.12 22.79 8.43
C ALA A 34 -65.07 21.81 9.01
N VAL A 35 -65.55 20.78 9.71
CA VAL A 35 -64.71 19.68 10.21
C VAL A 35 -64.51 18.71 9.05
N SER A 36 -63.28 18.60 8.55
CA SER A 36 -62.87 17.49 7.67
C SER A 36 -61.76 16.72 8.36
N ALA A 37 -62.09 15.48 8.76
CA ALA A 37 -61.17 14.57 9.41
C ALA A 37 -59.96 14.28 8.51
N SER A 38 -58.77 14.53 9.05
CA SER A 38 -57.47 14.25 8.45
C SER A 38 -57.20 12.75 8.41
N ARG A 39 -56.98 12.20 7.21
CA ARG A 39 -56.31 10.90 7.04
C ARG A 39 -54.82 11.08 7.36
N PRO A 40 -54.19 10.26 8.22
CA PRO A 40 -52.75 10.32 8.42
C PRO A 40 -52.05 9.85 7.14
N GLN A 41 -51.28 10.74 6.53
CA GLN A 41 -50.37 10.43 5.43
C GLN A 41 -49.22 9.59 5.99
N PRO A 42 -48.87 8.43 5.39
CA PRO A 42 -47.74 7.64 5.87
C PRO A 42 -46.46 8.47 5.71
N ALA A 43 -45.68 8.55 6.79
CA ALA A 43 -44.41 9.24 6.82
C ALA A 43 -43.52 8.72 5.69
N ALA A 44 -43.14 9.61 4.76
CA ALA A 44 -42.16 9.31 3.75
C ALA A 44 -40.85 8.95 4.47
N LYS A 45 -40.41 7.69 4.32
CA LYS A 45 -39.09 7.27 4.80
C LYS A 45 -38.05 8.18 4.15
N ALA A 46 -37.32 8.93 4.97
CA ALA A 46 -36.19 9.73 4.51
C ALA A 46 -35.24 8.80 3.74
N ARG A 47 -35.05 9.06 2.44
CA ARG A 47 -33.97 8.42 1.68
C ARG A 47 -32.66 8.81 2.38
N PRO A 48 -31.75 7.87 2.65
CA PRO A 48 -30.43 8.25 3.12
C PRO A 48 -29.83 9.19 2.08
N ALA A 49 -29.26 10.30 2.54
CA ALA A 49 -28.54 11.23 1.68
C ALA A 49 -27.54 10.42 0.85
N ALA A 50 -27.69 10.47 -0.46
CA ALA A 50 -26.70 9.91 -1.35
C ALA A 50 -25.37 10.59 -1.01
N LYS A 51 -24.40 9.81 -0.50
CA LYS A 51 -23.01 10.27 -0.46
C LYS A 51 -22.68 10.65 -1.89
N THR A 52 -22.47 11.93 -2.14
CA THR A 52 -21.92 12.42 -3.40
C THR A 52 -20.64 11.63 -3.61
N ALA A 53 -20.65 10.74 -4.60
CA ALA A 53 -19.42 10.11 -5.07
C ALA A 53 -18.53 11.26 -5.54
N VAL A 54 -17.47 11.53 -4.77
CA VAL A 54 -16.40 12.40 -5.23
C VAL A 54 -15.89 11.76 -6.51
N VAL A 55 -16.14 12.41 -7.64
CA VAL A 55 -15.52 12.01 -8.91
C VAL A 55 -14.03 12.18 -8.65
N ALA A 56 -13.32 11.07 -8.51
CA ALA A 56 -11.87 11.07 -8.38
C ALA A 56 -11.33 11.87 -9.57
N ASP A 57 -10.58 12.93 -9.25
CA ASP A 57 -9.91 13.72 -10.27
C ASP A 57 -9.04 12.76 -11.09
N ARG A 58 -9.13 12.83 -12.42
CA ARG A 58 -8.48 11.86 -13.32
C ARG A 58 -6.96 11.98 -13.33
N ASP A 59 -6.42 12.93 -12.56
CA ASP A 59 -5.00 13.23 -12.39
C ASP A 59 -4.48 12.89 -10.99
N ASP A 60 -5.12 11.98 -10.24
CA ASP A 60 -4.74 11.68 -8.86
C ASP A 60 -3.53 10.73 -8.71
N VAL A 61 -2.55 10.85 -9.60
CA VAL A 61 -1.27 10.11 -9.58
C VAL A 61 -0.14 11.10 -9.38
N VAL A 62 0.72 10.86 -8.39
CA VAL A 62 1.92 11.66 -8.17
C VAL A 62 3.12 10.86 -8.68
N GLU A 63 4.06 11.53 -9.36
CA GLU A 63 5.21 10.87 -9.96
C GLU A 63 6.53 11.61 -9.69
N ARG A 64 7.63 10.86 -9.82
CA ARG A 64 8.99 11.38 -9.79
C ARG A 64 9.86 10.68 -10.83
N VAL A 65 10.65 11.47 -11.55
CA VAL A 65 11.76 10.94 -12.35
C VAL A 65 12.89 10.51 -11.41
N ALA A 66 13.31 9.26 -11.52
CA ALA A 66 14.39 8.69 -10.73
C ALA A 66 15.72 8.76 -11.51
N ALA A 67 16.38 7.63 -11.80
CA ALA A 67 17.63 7.63 -12.54
C ALA A 67 17.36 7.87 -14.04
N ARG A 68 17.69 9.07 -14.55
CA ARG A 68 17.47 9.47 -15.93
C ARG A 68 18.71 9.19 -16.78
N GLY A 69 18.61 8.20 -17.66
CA GLY A 69 19.67 7.89 -18.63
C GLY A 69 20.87 7.18 -18.01
N THR A 70 21.89 6.96 -18.84
CA THR A 70 22.99 6.02 -18.54
C THR A 70 23.90 6.45 -17.37
N PRO A 71 24.25 7.73 -17.16
CA PRO A 71 25.05 8.13 -16.00
C PRO A 71 24.36 7.86 -14.66
N ASP A 72 23.10 8.30 -14.51
CA ASP A 72 22.31 8.08 -13.29
C ASP A 72 22.07 6.60 -13.03
N GLN A 73 21.77 5.83 -14.08
CA GLN A 73 21.61 4.38 -13.97
C GLN A 73 22.88 3.72 -13.44
N ARG A 74 24.07 4.12 -13.94
CA ARG A 74 25.35 3.59 -13.45
C ARG A 74 25.59 3.98 -11.99
N HIS A 75 25.31 5.21 -11.61
CA HIS A 75 25.43 5.66 -10.22
C HIS A 75 24.62 4.77 -9.26
N VAL A 76 23.35 4.48 -9.58
CA VAL A 76 22.51 3.62 -8.74
C VAL A 76 23.02 2.18 -8.70
N LEU A 77 23.50 1.64 -9.82
CA LEU A 77 24.06 0.28 -9.87
C LEU A 77 25.36 0.17 -9.07
N ASP A 78 26.23 1.18 -9.14
CA ASP A 78 27.50 1.23 -8.41
C ASP A 78 27.28 1.45 -6.90
N TYR A 79 26.21 2.17 -6.53
CA TYR A 79 25.79 2.33 -5.14
C TYR A 79 25.50 0.98 -4.47
N TRP A 80 24.76 0.08 -5.14
CA TRP A 80 24.39 -1.21 -4.59
C TRP A 80 25.45 -2.30 -4.74
N THR A 81 26.48 -2.19 -3.89
CA THR A 81 27.42 -3.28 -3.67
C THR A 81 26.74 -4.47 -2.97
N PRO A 82 27.25 -5.71 -3.12
CA PRO A 82 26.74 -6.86 -2.36
C PRO A 82 26.72 -6.63 -0.84
N ARG A 83 27.69 -5.88 -0.31
CA ARG A 83 27.76 -5.53 1.11
C ARG A 83 26.62 -4.62 1.54
N ARG A 84 26.30 -3.59 0.75
CA ARG A 84 25.16 -2.69 1.04
C ARG A 84 23.83 -3.42 0.94
N MET A 85 23.65 -4.24 -0.11
CA MET A 85 22.46 -5.09 -0.24
C MET A 85 22.25 -6.01 0.96
N ALA A 86 23.32 -6.66 1.44
CA ALA A 86 23.24 -7.55 2.60
C ALA A 86 23.00 -6.80 3.93
N ALA A 87 23.35 -5.52 4.01
CA ALA A 87 23.20 -4.69 5.21
C ALA A 87 21.90 -3.87 5.23
N ALA A 88 21.18 -3.79 4.11
CA ALA A 88 19.94 -3.04 4.01
C ALA A 88 18.86 -3.65 4.91
N VAL A 89 18.12 -2.78 5.61
CA VAL A 89 17.14 -3.17 6.64
C VAL A 89 15.71 -3.10 6.12
N PRO A 90 14.73 -3.81 6.69
CA PRO A 90 13.33 -3.63 6.30
C PRO A 90 12.83 -2.18 6.42
N ILE A 91 11.99 -1.71 5.49
CA ILE A 91 11.51 -0.31 5.47
C ILE A 91 10.61 0.05 6.66
N ASP A 92 9.85 -0.91 7.20
CA ASP A 92 8.91 -0.70 8.31
C ASP A 92 9.59 -0.30 9.64
N LEU A 93 10.94 -0.39 9.71
CA LEU A 93 11.77 0.10 10.80
C LEU A 93 11.82 1.64 10.89
N LEU A 94 11.44 2.37 9.84
CA LEU A 94 11.28 3.83 9.88
C LEU A 94 10.18 4.28 10.85
N GLY A 95 9.20 3.41 11.15
CA GLY A 95 8.10 3.69 12.06
C GLY A 95 8.12 2.93 13.39
N THR A 96 9.01 1.94 13.57
CA THR A 96 8.97 1.06 14.76
C THR A 96 10.35 0.72 15.31
N ALA A 97 10.71 1.34 16.43
CA ALA A 97 11.72 0.80 17.34
C ALA A 97 11.04 -0.13 18.36
N ALA A 98 10.92 -1.44 18.09
CA ALA A 98 10.78 -2.48 19.14
C ALA A 98 10.74 -3.94 18.62
N GLY A 99 11.82 -4.69 18.88
CA GLY A 99 11.77 -6.00 19.56
C GLY A 99 11.25 -7.24 18.81
N MET A 100 12.19 -8.09 18.37
CA MET A 100 11.99 -9.48 17.94
C MET A 100 11.81 -10.44 19.13
N PHE A 101 11.05 -11.54 18.95
CA PHE A 101 11.53 -12.95 19.01
C PHE A 101 10.34 -13.91 18.70
N GLY A 102 10.46 -14.76 17.68
CA GLY A 102 9.48 -15.82 17.36
C GLY A 102 10.16 -17.08 16.80
N LYS A 103 9.75 -18.26 17.28
CA LYS A 103 10.36 -19.58 17.01
C LYS A 103 9.99 -20.14 15.62
N PRO A 104 10.84 -21.00 15.01
CA PRO A 104 10.57 -21.56 13.68
C PRO A 104 9.53 -22.70 13.71
N ALA A 105 8.67 -22.74 12.69
CA ALA A 105 7.72 -23.84 12.44
C ALA A 105 8.13 -24.69 11.21
N VAL A 106 7.88 -26.00 11.33
CA VAL A 106 8.23 -27.07 10.38
C VAL A 106 7.24 -27.14 9.20
N PRO A 107 7.64 -27.46 7.96
CA PRO A 107 6.72 -27.47 6.83
C PRO A 107 5.95 -28.80 6.71
N LEU A 108 4.62 -28.68 6.50
CA LEU A 108 3.79 -29.74 5.95
C LEU A 108 3.29 -29.35 4.55
N ARG A 109 3.37 -30.32 3.64
CA ARG A 109 3.02 -30.24 2.23
C ARG A 109 1.53 -30.54 2.07
N GLN A 110 0.73 -29.71 1.39
CA GLN A 110 -0.51 -30.17 0.76
C GLN A 110 -1.16 -29.17 -0.21
N ARG A 111 -1.83 -29.74 -1.22
CA ARG A 111 -2.61 -29.06 -2.26
C ARG A 111 -3.81 -28.34 -1.64
N GLY A 112 -4.10 -27.12 -2.11
CA GLY A 112 -5.06 -26.20 -1.49
C GLY A 112 -4.45 -25.35 -0.37
N ALA A 113 -3.15 -25.05 -0.48
CA ALA A 113 -2.30 -24.62 0.63
C ALA A 113 -2.83 -23.38 1.35
N ARG A 114 -3.24 -23.57 2.61
CA ARG A 114 -3.21 -22.50 3.60
C ARG A 114 -1.82 -22.48 4.21
N THR A 115 -1.10 -21.38 4.07
CA THR A 115 0.17 -21.16 4.77
C THR A 115 0.26 -19.70 5.18
N ALA A 116 0.98 -19.42 6.25
CA ALA A 116 1.23 -18.06 6.69
C ALA A 116 2.69 -17.63 6.49
N GLY A 117 3.50 -18.35 5.72
CA GLY A 117 4.88 -17.88 5.49
C GLY A 117 5.86 -19.00 5.26
N THR A 118 5.60 -19.83 4.24
CA THR A 118 6.53 -20.89 3.86
C THR A 118 7.42 -20.43 2.71
N ARG A 119 8.67 -20.88 2.67
CA ARG A 119 9.54 -20.67 1.51
C ARG A 119 8.89 -21.23 0.24
N TRP A 120 8.90 -20.44 -0.82
CA TRP A 120 8.42 -20.87 -2.14
C TRP A 120 9.53 -21.60 -2.91
N ASN A 121 9.34 -22.91 -3.13
CA ASN A 121 10.30 -23.76 -3.84
C ASN A 121 9.73 -24.40 -5.12
N ALA A 122 8.51 -24.06 -5.51
CA ALA A 122 7.84 -24.68 -6.67
C ALA A 122 8.25 -24.03 -8.01
N GLY A 123 9.00 -22.93 -8.00
CA GLY A 123 9.42 -22.25 -9.22
C GLY A 123 8.26 -21.54 -9.92
N GLY A 124 8.22 -21.62 -11.25
CA GLY A 124 7.18 -21.01 -12.09
C GLY A 124 7.37 -19.51 -12.31
N SER A 125 6.40 -18.89 -12.97
CA SER A 125 6.45 -17.48 -13.37
C SER A 125 6.64 -16.54 -12.17
N VAL A 126 6.00 -16.81 -11.03
CA VAL A 126 6.11 -15.98 -9.81
C VAL A 126 7.54 -15.85 -9.33
N THR A 127 8.35 -16.93 -9.40
CA THR A 127 9.75 -16.91 -8.95
C THR A 127 10.60 -15.93 -9.75
N ARG A 128 10.30 -15.70 -11.03
CA ARG A 128 11.06 -14.76 -11.86
C ARG A 128 10.42 -13.38 -11.95
N THR A 129 9.09 -13.27 -11.81
CA THR A 129 8.40 -11.97 -11.84
C THR A 129 8.46 -11.24 -10.51
N THR A 130 8.57 -11.94 -9.39
CA THR A 130 8.71 -11.34 -8.06
C THR A 130 10.17 -11.18 -7.70
N GLY A 131 10.51 -10.08 -7.04
CA GLY A 131 11.89 -9.75 -6.70
C GLY A 131 12.01 -8.91 -5.44
N ARG A 132 13.24 -8.86 -4.93
CA ARG A 132 13.63 -8.02 -3.81
C ARG A 132 13.91 -6.61 -4.33
N VAL A 133 13.46 -5.61 -3.60
CA VAL A 133 13.70 -4.19 -3.87
C VAL A 133 14.73 -3.70 -2.87
N PHE A 134 15.68 -2.91 -3.34
CA PHE A 134 16.65 -2.16 -2.54
C PHE A 134 16.44 -0.69 -2.83
N LEU A 135 16.39 0.13 -1.78
CA LEU A 135 16.17 1.56 -1.90
C LEU A 135 16.86 2.31 -0.77
N THR A 136 17.05 3.62 -0.93
CA THR A 136 17.54 4.49 0.13
C THR A 136 16.47 5.52 0.46
N LEU A 137 16.19 5.74 1.74
CA LEU A 137 15.24 6.75 2.20
C LEU A 137 15.82 7.44 3.44
N GLY A 138 15.84 8.78 3.45
CA GLY A 138 16.47 9.53 4.56
C GLY A 138 17.94 9.17 4.81
N GLY A 139 18.67 8.70 3.78
CA GLY A 139 20.07 8.28 3.88
C GLY A 139 20.31 6.86 4.41
N LEU A 140 19.25 6.10 4.72
CA LEU A 140 19.31 4.71 5.18
C LEU A 140 18.92 3.76 4.05
N ASP A 141 19.58 2.61 4.00
CA ASP A 141 19.36 1.58 2.98
C ASP A 141 18.29 0.58 3.46
N PHE A 142 17.23 0.44 2.66
CA PHE A 142 16.07 -0.39 2.97
C PHE A 142 15.79 -1.48 1.94
N VAL A 143 14.98 -2.44 2.35
CA VAL A 143 14.47 -3.52 1.50
C VAL A 143 12.95 -3.59 1.50
N CYS A 144 12.42 -3.94 0.33
CA CYS A 144 11.02 -4.22 0.04
C CYS A 144 10.92 -5.41 -0.93
N SER A 145 9.71 -5.66 -1.41
CA SER A 145 9.39 -6.59 -2.48
C SER A 145 8.61 -5.89 -3.60
N ALA A 146 8.66 -6.44 -4.81
CA ALA A 146 7.87 -5.98 -5.94
C ALA A 146 7.61 -7.12 -6.93
N SER A 147 6.70 -6.89 -7.88
CA SER A 147 6.46 -7.84 -8.97
C SER A 147 6.33 -7.16 -10.32
N SER A 148 6.95 -7.75 -11.34
CA SER A 148 6.72 -7.38 -12.72
C SER A 148 5.27 -7.68 -13.14
N VAL A 149 4.64 -6.68 -13.75
CA VAL A 149 3.31 -6.75 -14.32
C VAL A 149 3.41 -6.66 -15.84
N ARG A 150 2.46 -7.28 -16.55
CA ARG A 150 2.30 -7.00 -17.98
C ARG A 150 1.91 -5.53 -18.11
N SER A 151 2.59 -4.81 -19.01
CA SER A 151 2.39 -3.39 -19.24
C SER A 151 2.75 -3.05 -20.69
N THR A 152 2.20 -1.95 -21.20
CA THR A 152 2.51 -1.46 -22.56
C THR A 152 4.00 -1.18 -22.75
N ASN A 153 4.65 -0.52 -21.78
CA ASN A 153 6.09 -0.24 -21.81
C ASN A 153 7.00 -1.44 -21.49
N LYS A 154 6.43 -2.59 -21.07
CA LYS A 154 7.15 -3.82 -20.66
C LYS A 154 8.13 -3.68 -19.48
N ASP A 155 8.22 -2.52 -18.83
CA ASP A 155 9.21 -2.23 -17.79
C ASP A 155 8.58 -1.92 -16.43
N LEU A 156 7.34 -2.35 -16.21
CA LEU A 156 6.58 -1.96 -15.04
C LEU A 156 6.62 -3.03 -13.94
N VAL A 157 6.84 -2.56 -12.71
CA VAL A 157 6.59 -3.34 -11.49
C VAL A 157 5.56 -2.65 -10.61
N VAL A 158 4.80 -3.44 -9.88
CA VAL A 158 3.92 -3.00 -8.79
C VAL A 158 4.57 -3.33 -7.45
N THR A 159 4.41 -2.43 -6.49
CA THR A 159 4.91 -2.51 -5.11
C THR A 159 4.00 -1.69 -4.18
N ALA A 160 4.35 -1.54 -2.91
CA ALA A 160 3.64 -0.68 -1.97
C ALA A 160 4.06 0.78 -2.17
N GLY A 161 3.19 1.72 -1.83
CA GLY A 161 3.46 3.15 -1.90
C GLY A 161 4.64 3.55 -1.02
N HIS A 162 4.71 3.02 0.21
CA HIS A 162 5.80 3.29 1.16
C HIS A 162 7.15 2.77 0.66
N CYS A 163 7.19 1.72 -0.16
CA CYS A 163 8.41 1.24 -0.82
C CYS A 163 8.93 2.18 -1.91
N VAL A 164 8.20 3.25 -2.23
CA VAL A 164 8.50 4.24 -3.28
C VAL A 164 8.60 5.65 -2.69
N LYS A 165 7.73 6.01 -1.75
CA LYS A 165 7.65 7.32 -1.12
C LYS A 165 7.16 7.19 0.32
N ASP A 166 7.81 7.88 1.25
CA ASP A 166 7.47 7.93 2.67
C ASP A 166 6.19 8.74 2.92
N GLY A 167 5.02 8.21 2.54
CA GLY A 167 3.73 8.88 2.70
C GLY A 167 3.73 10.29 2.12
N THR A 168 3.68 11.31 2.97
CA THR A 168 3.76 12.75 2.61
C THR A 168 5.18 13.29 2.47
N GLY A 169 6.19 12.54 2.91
CA GLY A 169 7.61 12.89 2.95
C GLY A 169 8.40 12.61 1.66
N ALA A 170 9.67 12.24 1.83
CA ALA A 170 10.63 12.08 0.74
C ALA A 170 10.29 10.87 -0.13
N TRP A 171 10.81 10.86 -1.38
CA TRP A 171 10.83 9.62 -2.13
C TRP A 171 12.14 8.87 -2.10
N ALA A 172 12.03 7.57 -2.34
CA ALA A 172 13.09 6.60 -2.31
C ALA A 172 14.12 6.80 -3.42
N ASP A 173 15.37 7.01 -3.03
CA ASP A 173 16.52 7.09 -3.93
C ASP A 173 17.16 5.72 -4.14
N ASN A 174 18.09 5.63 -5.08
CA ASN A 174 18.80 4.39 -5.45
C ASN A 174 17.87 3.18 -5.72
N TRP A 175 16.60 3.42 -6.05
CA TRP A 175 15.60 2.35 -6.11
C TRP A 175 15.97 1.30 -7.18
N THR A 176 16.16 0.05 -6.75
CA THR A 176 16.65 -1.07 -7.58
C THR A 176 15.86 -2.34 -7.33
N PHE A 177 15.32 -2.91 -8.41
CA PHE A 177 14.61 -4.18 -8.40
C PHE A 177 15.51 -5.34 -8.84
N VAL A 178 15.49 -6.43 -8.09
CA VAL A 178 16.16 -7.69 -8.43
C VAL A 178 15.12 -8.81 -8.55
N PRO A 179 14.66 -9.12 -9.78
CA PRO A 179 13.76 -10.24 -10.00
C PRO A 179 14.46 -11.57 -9.70
N GLY A 180 13.73 -12.50 -9.08
CA GLY A 180 14.22 -13.83 -8.74
C GLY A 180 15.43 -13.85 -7.82
N TYR A 181 15.56 -12.85 -6.94
CA TYR A 181 16.57 -12.82 -5.89
C TYR A 181 16.54 -14.12 -5.07
N ASP A 182 17.70 -14.71 -4.80
CA ASP A 182 17.84 -15.90 -3.96
C ASP A 182 19.27 -15.95 -3.39
N GLN A 183 19.43 -15.71 -2.09
CA GLN A 183 20.72 -15.81 -1.39
C GLN A 183 21.82 -14.93 -2.03
N GLY A 184 21.55 -13.65 -2.27
CA GLY A 184 22.45 -12.73 -2.98
C GLY A 184 22.59 -12.97 -4.48
N ARG A 185 22.04 -14.07 -5.02
CA ARG A 185 22.03 -14.33 -6.47
C ARG A 185 21.02 -13.42 -7.15
N ARG A 186 21.43 -12.90 -8.31
CA ARG A 186 20.66 -11.94 -9.13
C ARG A 186 20.51 -12.52 -10.54
N PRO A 187 19.77 -13.64 -10.71
CA PRO A 187 19.81 -14.43 -11.94
C PRO A 187 19.36 -13.66 -13.19
N TYR A 188 18.50 -12.66 -13.02
CA TYR A 188 18.00 -11.80 -14.10
C TYR A 188 18.64 -10.41 -14.11
N GLY A 189 19.60 -10.17 -13.21
CA GLY A 189 20.28 -8.89 -13.03
C GLY A 189 19.51 -7.91 -12.15
N GLN A 190 19.87 -6.63 -12.30
CA GLN A 190 19.33 -5.51 -11.53
C GLN A 190 18.72 -4.49 -12.48
N PHE A 191 17.59 -3.92 -12.09
CA PHE A 191 16.85 -2.93 -12.86
C PHE A 191 16.61 -1.70 -11.98
N THR A 192 17.08 -0.54 -12.41
CA THR A 192 16.94 0.71 -11.64
C THR A 192 15.65 1.42 -11.99
N ALA A 193 15.07 2.17 -11.05
CA ALA A 193 13.92 3.01 -11.33
C ALA A 193 14.26 4.10 -12.35
N ARG A 194 13.43 4.25 -13.39
CA ARG A 194 13.43 5.37 -14.33
C ARG A 194 12.41 6.42 -13.92
N ARG A 195 11.20 5.98 -13.58
CA ARG A 195 10.11 6.81 -13.05
C ARG A 195 9.36 6.04 -11.97
N MET A 196 8.93 6.76 -10.95
CA MET A 196 8.21 6.23 -9.80
C MET A 196 6.87 6.92 -9.67
N PHE A 197 5.85 6.18 -9.31
CA PHE A 197 4.47 6.62 -9.24
C PHE A 197 3.85 6.12 -7.94
N VAL A 198 3.07 6.96 -7.28
CA VAL A 198 2.23 6.58 -6.13
C VAL A 198 0.84 7.15 -6.30
N ALA A 199 -0.14 6.53 -5.65
CA ALA A 199 -1.49 7.07 -5.57
C ALA A 199 -1.47 8.44 -4.85
N GLY A 200 -2.28 9.39 -5.32
CA GLY A 200 -2.37 10.71 -4.73
C GLY A 200 -2.82 10.74 -3.26
N PRO A 201 -3.79 9.92 -2.82
CA PRO A 201 -4.17 9.85 -1.40
C PRO A 201 -3.00 9.39 -0.52
N TRP A 202 -2.19 8.42 -0.98
CA TRP A 202 -0.95 8.05 -0.30
C TRP A 202 0.01 9.22 -0.20
N SER A 203 0.27 9.91 -1.31
CA SER A 203 1.23 11.02 -1.34
C SER A 203 0.83 12.23 -0.50
N ARG A 204 -0.47 12.47 -0.28
CA ARG A 204 -0.97 13.68 0.39
C ARG A 204 -1.35 13.47 1.85
N SER A 205 -1.78 12.27 2.21
CA SER A 205 -2.27 11.98 3.57
C SER A 205 -1.73 10.67 4.16
N ALA A 206 -0.83 9.96 3.47
CA ALA A 206 -0.37 8.63 3.88
C ALA A 206 -1.55 7.69 4.19
N ASP A 207 -2.58 7.72 3.34
CA ASP A 207 -3.76 6.87 3.48
C ASP A 207 -3.39 5.43 3.06
N ASP A 208 -3.35 4.52 4.04
CA ASP A 208 -2.98 3.12 3.87
C ASP A 208 -3.89 2.39 2.87
N SER A 209 -5.15 2.84 2.71
CA SER A 209 -6.07 2.29 1.70
C SER A 209 -5.56 2.44 0.27
N TYR A 210 -4.58 3.32 0.07
CA TYR A 210 -3.97 3.65 -1.22
C TYR A 210 -2.46 3.47 -1.20
N ASP A 211 -1.92 2.65 -0.29
CA ASP A 211 -0.49 2.32 -0.20
C ASP A 211 -0.01 1.45 -1.39
N ILE A 212 -0.05 2.05 -2.58
CA ILE A 212 0.22 1.40 -3.87
C ILE A 212 1.24 2.25 -4.61
N GLY A 213 2.32 1.58 -5.03
CA GLY A 213 3.38 2.17 -5.83
C GLY A 213 3.55 1.41 -7.15
N MET A 214 3.90 2.13 -8.21
CA MET A 214 4.36 1.53 -9.45
C MET A 214 5.66 2.17 -9.89
N VAL A 215 6.54 1.37 -10.48
CA VAL A 215 7.86 1.84 -10.90
C VAL A 215 8.14 1.36 -12.32
N ALA A 216 8.35 2.31 -13.22
CA ALA A 216 8.85 2.03 -14.56
C ALA A 216 10.38 1.99 -14.51
N LEU A 217 10.95 0.88 -14.96
CA LEU A 217 12.37 0.60 -14.83
C LEU A 217 13.16 1.07 -16.06
N ASN A 218 14.47 1.22 -15.87
CA ASN A 218 15.42 1.35 -16.96
C ASN A 218 15.71 -0.01 -17.59
N HIS A 219 16.02 -0.03 -18.88
CA HIS A 219 16.46 -1.24 -19.56
C HIS A 219 17.77 -1.75 -18.98
N ARG A 220 17.96 -3.07 -19.04
CA ARG A 220 19.24 -3.71 -18.70
C ARG A 220 19.87 -4.27 -19.97
N GLY A 221 21.04 -3.73 -20.35
CA GLY A 221 21.74 -4.17 -21.56
C GLY A 221 20.87 -4.05 -22.81
N GLY A 222 20.05 -3.00 -22.89
CA GLY A 222 19.12 -2.77 -24.01
C GLY A 222 17.84 -3.60 -23.99
N ARG A 223 17.61 -4.46 -22.97
CA ARG A 223 16.42 -5.31 -22.87
C ARG A 223 15.43 -4.78 -21.84
N HIS A 224 14.14 -4.90 -22.19
CA HIS A 224 13.03 -4.62 -21.28
C HIS A 224 12.91 -5.70 -20.19
N LEU A 225 12.43 -5.33 -19.00
CA LEU A 225 12.15 -6.25 -17.89
C LEU A 225 11.24 -7.40 -18.34
N GLY A 226 10.11 -7.08 -18.96
CA GLY A 226 9.09 -8.04 -19.38
C GLY A 226 9.61 -9.04 -20.43
N GLU A 227 10.66 -8.71 -21.16
CA GLU A 227 11.32 -9.63 -22.10
C GLU A 227 12.30 -10.58 -21.39
N VAL A 228 12.79 -10.20 -20.21
CA VAL A 228 13.70 -11.02 -19.40
C VAL A 228 12.90 -11.95 -18.48
N VAL A 229 11.87 -11.44 -17.81
CA VAL A 229 11.14 -12.18 -16.75
C VAL A 229 9.65 -12.38 -17.04
N GLY A 230 9.11 -11.84 -18.13
CA GLY A 230 7.66 -11.79 -18.33
C GLY A 230 6.98 -10.87 -17.32
N GLY A 231 5.66 -10.97 -17.21
CA GLY A 231 4.87 -10.23 -16.23
C GLY A 231 3.64 -11.01 -15.82
N GLN A 232 3.18 -10.79 -14.58
CA GLN A 232 1.89 -11.30 -14.09
C GLN A 232 0.74 -10.45 -14.66
N GLY A 233 -0.46 -11.02 -14.70
CA GLY A 233 -1.65 -10.18 -14.92
C GLY A 233 -1.88 -9.28 -13.72
N ILE A 234 -2.55 -8.15 -13.92
CA ILE A 234 -3.04 -7.27 -12.85
C ILE A 234 -4.51 -6.97 -13.11
N ALA A 235 -5.33 -6.89 -12.07
CA ALA A 235 -6.74 -6.56 -12.19
C ALA A 235 -7.16 -5.56 -11.12
N PHE A 236 -8.17 -4.77 -11.48
CA PHE A 236 -8.74 -3.71 -10.67
C PHE A 236 -10.24 -3.97 -10.51
N GLY A 237 -10.82 -3.65 -9.36
CA GLY A 237 -12.23 -3.93 -9.08
C GLY A 237 -12.53 -5.43 -8.93
N ALA A 238 -11.54 -6.25 -8.59
CA ALA A 238 -11.72 -7.68 -8.44
C ALA A 238 -12.65 -8.00 -7.24
N ALA A 239 -13.43 -9.09 -7.33
CA ALA A 239 -14.28 -9.49 -6.22
C ALA A 239 -13.47 -9.71 -4.92
N ARG A 240 -14.00 -9.23 -3.80
CA ARG A 240 -13.40 -9.35 -2.47
C ARG A 240 -13.56 -10.78 -1.92
N GLY A 241 -12.83 -11.10 -0.84
CA GLY A 241 -12.99 -12.36 -0.09
C GLY A 241 -12.46 -13.62 -0.80
N ARG A 242 -11.55 -13.47 -1.78
CA ARG A 242 -11.05 -14.59 -2.60
C ARG A 242 -9.91 -15.34 -1.91
N GLN A 243 -9.70 -16.58 -2.36
CA GLN A 243 -8.47 -17.30 -2.06
C GLN A 243 -7.30 -16.63 -2.80
N THR A 244 -6.29 -16.24 -2.03
CA THR A 244 -5.16 -15.43 -2.50
C THR A 244 -3.84 -16.06 -2.09
N HIS A 245 -2.78 -15.81 -2.87
CA HIS A 245 -1.40 -16.13 -2.52
C HIS A 245 -0.57 -14.85 -2.50
N GLY A 246 -0.06 -14.45 -1.35
CA GLY A 246 0.83 -13.29 -1.20
C GLY A 246 2.29 -13.74 -1.16
N PHE A 247 3.16 -13.08 -1.91
CA PHE A 247 4.59 -13.42 -2.01
C PHE A 247 5.46 -12.25 -1.59
N GLY A 248 6.62 -12.50 -1.00
CA GLY A 248 7.59 -11.44 -0.66
C GLY A 248 8.90 -11.97 -0.09
N PHE A 249 9.78 -11.04 0.28
CA PHE A 249 11.09 -11.31 0.88
C PHE A 249 11.18 -10.77 2.32
N PRO A 250 10.44 -11.37 3.28
CA PRO A 250 10.48 -10.96 4.68
C PRO A 250 11.91 -11.04 5.22
N ALA A 251 12.37 -10.00 5.89
CA ALA A 251 13.77 -9.76 6.25
C ALA A 251 14.02 -9.63 7.75
N GLU A 252 13.06 -10.03 8.58
CA GLU A 252 13.22 -10.14 10.03
C GLU A 252 12.99 -11.57 10.49
N PRO A 253 13.63 -12.01 11.60
CA PRO A 253 13.45 -13.33 12.17
C PRO A 253 11.97 -13.74 12.33
N PRO A 254 11.64 -14.98 11.96
CA PRO A 254 12.55 -16.08 11.63
C PRO A 254 13.09 -16.05 10.19
N TYR A 255 12.78 -15.02 9.40
CA TYR A 255 13.29 -14.83 8.05
C TYR A 255 14.55 -13.95 8.02
N ASN A 256 15.21 -13.92 6.87
CA ASN A 256 16.46 -13.18 6.65
C ASN A 256 16.48 -12.42 5.32
N GLY A 257 15.37 -12.40 4.59
CA GLY A 257 15.25 -11.69 3.31
C GLY A 257 15.86 -12.41 2.12
N GLU A 258 16.47 -13.57 2.32
CA GLU A 258 17.25 -14.25 1.28
C GLU A 258 16.43 -15.15 0.36
N HIS A 259 15.17 -15.39 0.69
CA HIS A 259 14.31 -16.30 -0.05
C HIS A 259 12.92 -15.74 -0.29
N LEU A 260 12.34 -16.12 -1.42
CA LEU A 260 10.92 -15.89 -1.69
C LEU A 260 10.08 -16.73 -0.73
N VAL A 261 9.21 -16.06 0.02
CA VAL A 261 8.25 -16.65 0.95
C VAL A 261 6.84 -16.37 0.45
N TYR A 262 5.90 -17.23 0.79
CA TYR A 262 4.49 -17.00 0.49
C TYR A 262 3.56 -17.32 1.65
N CYS A 263 2.49 -16.55 1.70
CA CYS A 263 1.28 -16.78 2.46
C CYS A 263 0.17 -17.17 1.48
N ALA A 264 -0.76 -18.00 1.91
CA ALA A 264 -1.92 -18.37 1.13
C ALA A 264 -3.12 -18.61 2.05
N GLY A 265 -4.24 -18.01 1.69
CA GLY A 265 -5.48 -18.11 2.47
C GLY A 265 -6.60 -17.29 1.84
N PRO A 266 -7.83 -17.44 2.35
CA PRO A 266 -8.89 -16.48 2.06
C PRO A 266 -8.53 -15.12 2.65
N VAL A 267 -8.84 -14.05 1.92
CA VAL A 267 -8.77 -12.68 2.46
C VAL A 267 -10.11 -12.28 3.08
N ARG A 268 -10.10 -11.34 4.02
CA ARG A 268 -11.28 -10.76 4.68
C ARG A 268 -11.13 -9.25 4.75
N ASP A 269 -12.23 -8.52 4.83
CA ASP A 269 -12.18 -7.06 5.02
C ASP A 269 -11.48 -6.70 6.34
N ASP A 270 -10.84 -5.53 6.38
CA ASP A 270 -10.27 -4.95 7.59
C ASP A 270 -11.33 -4.90 8.71
N PRO A 271 -11.15 -5.65 9.82
CA PRO A 271 -12.12 -5.69 10.90
C PRO A 271 -12.18 -4.37 11.70
N HIS A 272 -11.16 -3.51 11.60
CA HIS A 272 -11.14 -2.21 12.28
C HIS A 272 -11.87 -1.14 11.48
N GLY A 273 -12.11 -1.36 10.19
CA GLY A 273 -12.77 -0.40 9.30
C GLY A 273 -12.01 0.92 9.16
N GLN A 274 -10.70 0.91 9.40
CA GLN A 274 -9.83 2.08 9.24
C GLN A 274 -9.36 2.22 7.80
N THR A 275 -9.36 1.12 7.04
CA THR A 275 -8.94 1.04 5.65
C THR A 275 -9.97 0.30 4.80
N ASP A 276 -9.90 0.46 3.47
CA ASP A 276 -10.64 -0.36 2.51
C ASP A 276 -9.92 -1.69 2.19
N ASP A 277 -8.92 -2.06 2.99
CA ASP A 277 -8.01 -3.18 2.73
C ASP A 277 -8.64 -4.54 3.01
N GLN A 278 -7.94 -5.58 2.56
CA GLN A 278 -8.24 -6.95 2.95
C GLN A 278 -7.06 -7.58 3.67
N GLY A 279 -7.33 -8.29 4.76
CA GLY A 279 -6.37 -9.03 5.55
C GLY A 279 -6.27 -10.49 5.12
N MET A 280 -5.03 -11.01 5.09
CA MET A 280 -4.71 -12.43 4.95
C MET A 280 -3.86 -12.89 6.13
N ARG A 281 -4.17 -14.06 6.72
CA ARG A 281 -3.28 -14.67 7.72
C ARG A 281 -1.89 -14.88 7.11
N CYS A 282 -0.90 -14.19 7.65
CA CYS A 282 0.44 -14.14 7.10
C CYS A 282 1.45 -13.69 8.15
N ASP A 283 2.36 -14.59 8.50
CA ASP A 283 3.48 -14.42 9.42
C ASP A 283 4.72 -13.83 8.72
N MET A 284 4.67 -13.48 7.42
CA MET A 284 5.75 -12.71 6.77
C MET A 284 5.99 -11.40 7.54
N THR A 285 7.26 -11.05 7.74
CA THR A 285 7.70 -9.86 8.45
C THR A 285 8.05 -8.71 7.50
N ALA A 286 8.56 -7.61 8.06
CA ALA A 286 9.00 -6.45 7.32
C ALA A 286 9.96 -6.82 6.17
N GLY A 287 9.88 -6.07 5.06
CA GLY A 287 10.60 -6.35 3.81
C GLY A 287 9.80 -7.23 2.82
N SER A 288 8.74 -7.89 3.30
CA SER A 288 7.72 -8.49 2.42
C SER A 288 6.80 -7.44 1.77
N SER A 289 6.82 -6.20 2.28
CA SER A 289 6.03 -5.07 1.80
C SER A 289 6.23 -4.83 0.31
N GLY A 290 5.14 -4.53 -0.39
CA GLY A 290 5.06 -4.42 -1.85
C GLY A 290 5.04 -5.75 -2.61
N GLY A 291 5.18 -6.87 -1.92
CA GLY A 291 5.10 -8.20 -2.50
C GLY A 291 3.69 -8.51 -3.07
N PRO A 292 3.56 -9.19 -4.23
CA PRO A 292 2.29 -9.30 -4.93
C PRO A 292 1.32 -10.28 -4.26
N TRP A 293 0.04 -9.92 -4.25
CA TRP A 293 -1.05 -10.82 -3.89
C TRP A 293 -1.79 -11.29 -5.14
N LEU A 294 -1.72 -12.59 -5.42
CA LEU A 294 -2.27 -13.21 -6.62
C LEU A 294 -3.56 -13.98 -6.34
N SER A 295 -4.62 -13.57 -7.03
CA SER A 295 -5.88 -14.31 -7.16
C SER A 295 -5.83 -15.27 -8.35
N GLY A 296 -6.56 -16.38 -8.27
CA GLY A 296 -6.60 -17.39 -9.34
C GLY A 296 -5.23 -18.01 -9.64
N PHE A 297 -4.38 -18.09 -8.62
CA PHE A 297 -2.99 -18.52 -8.74
C PHE A 297 -2.89 -20.03 -9.03
N ASP A 298 -2.21 -20.37 -10.11
CA ASP A 298 -1.85 -21.73 -10.47
C ASP A 298 -0.42 -22.03 -9.98
N VAL A 299 -0.33 -22.91 -8.99
CA VAL A 299 0.93 -23.36 -8.38
C VAL A 299 1.87 -24.04 -9.40
N ALA A 300 1.34 -24.72 -10.41
CA ALA A 300 2.16 -25.45 -11.38
C ALA A 300 2.88 -24.49 -12.33
N THR A 301 2.19 -23.45 -12.80
CA THR A 301 2.77 -22.47 -13.72
C THR A 301 3.36 -21.24 -13.02
N GLY A 302 3.00 -21.03 -11.74
CA GLY A 302 3.33 -19.83 -10.97
C GLY A 302 2.66 -18.57 -11.54
N ARG A 303 1.53 -18.72 -12.24
CA ARG A 303 0.79 -17.60 -12.86
C ARG A 303 -0.45 -17.28 -12.05
N GLY A 304 -0.77 -16.00 -11.95
CA GLY A 304 -2.03 -15.52 -11.39
C GLY A 304 -2.30 -14.09 -11.81
N THR A 305 -3.30 -13.50 -11.17
CA THR A 305 -3.65 -12.08 -11.36
C THR A 305 -3.38 -11.34 -10.07
N ILE A 306 -2.49 -10.35 -10.13
CA ILE A 306 -2.21 -9.45 -9.01
C ILE A 306 -3.45 -8.59 -8.77
N THR A 307 -3.95 -8.62 -7.53
CA THR A 307 -5.14 -7.88 -7.09
C THR A 307 -4.89 -7.02 -5.87
N SER A 308 -3.69 -7.11 -5.28
CA SER A 308 -3.22 -6.31 -4.15
C SER A 308 -1.70 -6.49 -3.99
N VAL A 309 -1.11 -5.82 -3.00
CA VAL A 309 0.26 -5.99 -2.52
C VAL A 309 0.27 -6.06 -0.99
N SER A 310 1.30 -6.66 -0.39
CA SER A 310 1.48 -6.57 1.07
C SER A 310 1.79 -5.12 1.45
N SER A 311 1.02 -4.53 2.36
CA SER A 311 1.21 -3.14 2.81
C SER A 311 1.65 -3.12 4.28
N PHE A 312 0.73 -3.36 5.21
CA PHE A 312 0.99 -3.17 6.64
C PHE A 312 0.45 -4.32 7.50
N LYS A 313 0.77 -4.23 8.81
CA LYS A 313 0.15 -5.01 9.88
C LYS A 313 -0.26 -4.07 11.00
N TYR A 314 -1.39 -4.32 11.64
CA TYR A 314 -1.72 -3.63 12.89
C TYR A 314 -0.78 -4.07 14.01
N SER A 315 -0.52 -3.17 14.96
CA SER A 315 0.38 -3.45 16.09
C SER A 315 -0.19 -4.50 17.05
N ASP A 316 -1.52 -4.59 17.15
CA ASP A 316 -2.29 -5.56 17.93
C ASP A 316 -2.65 -6.86 17.15
N ASP A 317 -2.49 -6.87 15.81
CA ASP A 317 -2.60 -8.07 14.97
C ASP A 317 -1.38 -8.26 14.07
N ARG A 318 -0.35 -8.93 14.63
CA ARG A 318 0.85 -9.31 13.89
C ARG A 318 0.67 -10.54 12.99
N GLY A 319 -0.47 -11.24 13.10
CA GLY A 319 -0.75 -12.50 12.39
C GLY A 319 -1.42 -12.30 11.03
N THR A 320 -1.86 -11.08 10.73
CA THR A 320 -2.53 -10.73 9.48
C THR A 320 -1.71 -9.68 8.74
N MET A 321 -1.43 -9.93 7.47
CA MET A 321 -0.92 -8.91 6.55
C MET A 321 -2.11 -8.28 5.84
N TYR A 322 -2.15 -6.96 5.78
CA TYR A 322 -3.16 -6.20 5.04
C TYR A 322 -2.59 -5.74 3.70
N GLY A 323 -3.47 -5.64 2.71
CA GLY A 323 -3.13 -5.17 1.39
C GLY A 323 -4.26 -4.33 0.79
N PRO A 324 -3.92 -3.23 0.10
CA PRO A 324 -4.90 -2.30 -0.41
C PRO A 324 -5.76 -2.92 -1.50
N TYR A 325 -7.03 -2.53 -1.52
CA TYR A 325 -7.93 -2.91 -2.58
C TYR A 325 -7.58 -2.16 -3.87
N PHE A 326 -7.31 -2.90 -4.95
CA PHE A 326 -7.01 -2.30 -6.25
C PHE A 326 -8.30 -1.79 -6.93
N GLY A 327 -8.77 -0.62 -6.49
CA GLY A 327 -9.93 0.09 -7.04
C GLY A 327 -9.60 0.96 -8.26
N ASP A 328 -10.40 2.01 -8.47
CA ASP A 328 -10.23 2.92 -9.61
C ASP A 328 -8.94 3.75 -9.52
N VAL A 329 -8.51 4.16 -8.32
CA VAL A 329 -7.24 4.88 -8.11
C VAL A 329 -6.05 4.01 -8.53
N ALA A 330 -6.04 2.72 -8.15
CA ALA A 330 -5.00 1.78 -8.57
C ALA A 330 -5.01 1.55 -10.09
N ARG A 331 -6.19 1.57 -10.72
CA ARG A 331 -6.34 1.44 -12.18
C ARG A 331 -5.74 2.64 -12.89
N GLU A 332 -5.99 3.85 -12.41
CA GLU A 332 -5.43 5.08 -12.98
C GLU A 332 -3.92 5.15 -12.79
N LEU A 333 -3.43 4.79 -11.61
CA LEU A 333 -2.00 4.64 -11.32
C LEU A 333 -1.31 3.71 -12.32
N TYR A 334 -1.90 2.53 -12.58
CA TYR A 334 -1.41 1.59 -13.57
C TYR A 334 -1.45 2.14 -14.99
N ALA A 335 -2.59 2.70 -15.40
CA ALA A 335 -2.77 3.26 -16.73
C ALA A 335 -1.73 4.36 -17.02
N THR A 336 -1.47 5.23 -16.05
CA THR A 336 -0.45 6.28 -16.14
C THR A 336 0.96 5.69 -16.22
N ALA A 337 1.31 4.79 -15.30
CA ALA A 337 2.66 4.24 -15.21
C ALA A 337 3.04 3.34 -16.41
N GLU A 338 2.09 2.58 -16.98
CA GLU A 338 2.37 1.65 -18.07
C GLU A 338 2.72 2.31 -19.41
N ARG A 339 2.41 3.61 -19.56
CA ARG A 339 2.71 4.42 -20.75
C ARG A 339 4.02 5.20 -20.64
N SER A 340 4.73 5.05 -19.52
CA SER A 340 5.92 5.84 -19.20
C SER A 340 7.22 5.30 -19.75
#